data_AF-A0A0D7F0S7-F1
#
_entry.id   AF-A0A0D7F0S7-F1
#
_cell.length_a   1.000
_cell.length_b   1.000
_cell.length_c   1.000
_cell.angle_alpha   90.00
_cell.angle_beta   90.00
_cell.angle_gamma   90.00
#
_symmetry.space_group_name_H-M   'P 1'
#
loop_
_entity.id
_entity.type
_entity.pdbx_description
1 polymer ?
#
loop_
_entity_poly.entity_id
_entity_poly.type
_entity_poly.pdbx_seq_one_letter_code
_entity_poly.pdbx_strand_id
1 'polypeptide(L)'
;MTSQDTDPTLAEGCAFVIFGVTGDLAHRLVIPALYNLAEANLLPEKFCVVGITRQDMASDDLRASLMQGLRKFATRPVDDEVANRLLYCVTAVSADPKEPDSFDRLRERLEKLEADRNTGGNRLFYLATPPDAFAPISTQLGRAGLLREDGEAWRRLVVEKPFGTDLASAKALNDHLLQIVGEHELYRIDHYLGKETVQNILVLRFANGMFEPIWNRDHIDHVQITVDERLGVGHRGSFYDKTGALRDMVPNHLFQLLSLVAMEPPAHFNAHAVRSAKAEVLAAIQVQSEAEALENSVRAQYTAGRVNETDIDDYRDTEDVDPDSTTETYAALKLTIDNWRWAGVPFYLRTGKALGNKRTEVAIKFKQAPFAMFRCTPIQQLSQNYLVIGIEPVEGISLQFNSKVPGPTIAIDGVEMTFKYKDYFHVAPSNGYETLLHDCMIGDNILFQRADGVEAGWRAVQPFLDAWKNAGAKGLQTYRAGSEGPEDADKLLSRDGRNWREPG
;
A
#
# COMPACT_ATOMS: atom_id res chain seq x y z
N MET A 1 -20.42 -25.93 -4.95
CA MET A 1 -20.86 -24.94 -5.96
C MET A 1 -19.68 -24.76 -6.90
N THR A 2 -19.92 -25.03 -8.17
CA THR A 2 -18.94 -25.06 -9.26
C THR A 2 -18.12 -23.78 -9.29
N SER A 3 -16.80 -23.87 -9.10
CA SER A 3 -15.90 -22.84 -9.62
C SER A 3 -16.16 -22.82 -11.12
N GLN A 4 -16.76 -21.75 -11.62
CA GLN A 4 -16.49 -21.40 -13.00
C GLN A 4 -15.03 -20.97 -12.97
N ASP A 5 -14.15 -21.86 -13.43
CA ASP A 5 -12.76 -21.53 -13.71
C ASP A 5 -12.81 -20.46 -14.79
N THR A 6 -12.87 -19.19 -14.37
CA THR A 6 -12.51 -18.08 -15.23
C THR A 6 -11.00 -18.16 -15.36
N ASP A 7 -10.54 -18.71 -16.49
CA ASP A 7 -9.12 -18.63 -16.83
C ASP A 7 -8.67 -17.18 -16.66
N PRO A 8 -7.55 -16.93 -15.98
CA PRO A 8 -7.05 -15.58 -15.77
C PRO A 8 -6.84 -14.92 -17.14
N THR A 9 -7.26 -13.67 -17.27
CA THR A 9 -7.03 -12.90 -18.50
C THR A 9 -5.54 -12.90 -18.78
N LEU A 10 -5.14 -13.51 -19.89
CA LEU A 10 -3.75 -13.53 -20.32
C LEU A 10 -3.41 -12.16 -20.89
N ALA A 11 -2.28 -11.60 -20.46
CA ALA A 11 -1.76 -10.39 -21.05
C ALA A 11 -1.40 -10.61 -22.52
N GLU A 12 -1.51 -9.55 -23.31
CA GLU A 12 -0.94 -9.52 -24.66
C GLU A 12 0.59 -9.47 -24.59
N GLY A 13 1.26 -9.86 -25.68
CA GLY A 13 2.72 -9.71 -25.78
C GLY A 13 3.15 -8.27 -25.48
N CYS A 14 4.29 -8.10 -24.79
CA CYS A 14 4.80 -6.78 -24.43
C CYS A 14 6.31 -6.76 -24.14
N ALA A 15 6.91 -5.57 -24.22
CA ALA A 15 8.21 -5.26 -23.68
C ALA A 15 8.07 -4.58 -22.30
N PHE A 16 8.64 -5.21 -21.27
CA PHE A 16 8.69 -4.69 -19.91
C PHE A 16 10.01 -3.95 -19.71
N VAL A 17 9.96 -2.61 -19.70
CA VAL A 17 11.12 -1.72 -19.65
C VAL A 17 11.34 -1.23 -18.23
N ILE A 18 12.42 -1.64 -17.57
CA ILE A 18 12.70 -1.33 -16.16
C ILE A 18 13.79 -0.25 -16.06
N PHE A 19 13.41 0.95 -15.66
CA PHE A 19 14.36 1.97 -15.23
C PHE A 19 14.84 1.66 -13.81
N GLY A 20 16.15 1.73 -13.58
CA GLY A 20 16.73 1.34 -12.28
C GLY A 20 16.83 -0.17 -12.08
N VAL A 21 16.96 -0.94 -13.18
CA VAL A 21 17.02 -2.42 -13.18
C VAL A 21 18.11 -3.00 -12.28
N THR A 22 19.21 -2.27 -12.06
CA THR A 22 20.31 -2.69 -11.19
C THR A 22 20.06 -2.40 -9.70
N GLY A 23 18.93 -1.79 -9.36
CA GLY A 23 18.59 -1.37 -8.00
C GLY A 23 18.01 -2.47 -7.12
N ASP A 24 17.93 -2.18 -5.82
CA ASP A 24 17.44 -3.10 -4.78
C ASP A 24 15.99 -3.53 -5.03
N LEU A 25 15.11 -2.58 -5.39
CA LEU A 25 13.69 -2.85 -5.67
C LEU A 25 13.52 -3.86 -6.81
N ALA A 26 14.26 -3.69 -7.91
CA ALA A 26 14.19 -4.58 -9.06
C ALA A 26 14.60 -6.01 -8.69
N HIS A 27 15.71 -6.16 -7.96
CA HIS A 27 16.23 -7.48 -7.58
C HIS A 27 15.40 -8.18 -6.50
N ARG A 28 14.83 -7.43 -5.55
CA ARG A 28 14.13 -7.99 -4.39
C ARG A 28 12.65 -8.22 -4.61
N LEU A 29 12.01 -7.43 -5.47
CA LEU A 29 10.55 -7.42 -5.59
C LEU A 29 10.10 -7.61 -7.05
N VAL A 30 10.56 -6.78 -7.99
CA VAL A 30 10.05 -6.81 -9.38
C VAL A 30 10.40 -8.12 -10.11
N ILE A 31 11.68 -8.52 -10.11
CA ILE A 31 12.11 -9.75 -10.81
C ILE A 31 11.54 -11.02 -10.15
N PRO A 32 11.56 -11.17 -8.81
CA PRO A 32 10.85 -12.27 -8.16
C PRO A 32 9.35 -12.31 -8.48
N ALA A 33 8.68 -11.16 -8.56
CA ALA A 33 7.27 -11.10 -8.93
C ALA A 33 7.03 -11.55 -10.39
N LEU A 34 7.87 -11.11 -11.33
CA LEU A 34 7.82 -11.58 -12.72
C LEU A 34 8.09 -13.09 -12.83
N TYR A 35 9.01 -13.63 -12.02
CA TYR A 35 9.25 -15.07 -11.94
C TYR A 35 8.02 -15.84 -11.43
N ASN A 36 7.36 -15.35 -10.38
CA ASN A 36 6.14 -15.97 -9.86
C ASN A 36 5.01 -15.96 -10.91
N LEU A 37 4.87 -14.88 -11.69
CA LEU A 37 3.95 -14.83 -12.83
C LEU A 37 4.34 -15.82 -13.95
N ALA A 38 5.64 -15.99 -14.21
CA ALA A 38 6.14 -16.95 -15.20
C ALA A 38 5.89 -18.41 -14.78
N GLU A 39 6.06 -18.72 -13.50
CA GLU A 39 5.77 -20.02 -12.89
C GLU A 39 4.26 -20.34 -12.94
N ALA A 40 3.42 -19.32 -12.71
CA ALA A 40 1.97 -19.43 -12.80
C ALA A 40 1.40 -19.39 -14.23
N ASN A 41 2.25 -19.29 -15.27
CA ASN A 41 1.86 -19.11 -16.67
C ASN A 41 0.94 -17.90 -16.92
N LEU A 42 1.15 -16.82 -16.16
CA LEU A 42 0.40 -15.56 -16.27
C LEU A 42 1.13 -14.49 -17.10
N LEU A 43 2.39 -14.74 -17.47
CA LEU A 43 3.10 -13.88 -18.43
C LEU A 43 2.69 -14.21 -19.86
N PRO A 44 2.68 -13.20 -20.76
CA PRO A 44 2.45 -13.46 -22.17
C PRO A 44 3.57 -14.33 -22.74
N GLU A 45 3.25 -15.18 -23.71
CA GLU A 45 4.25 -16.01 -24.40
C GLU A 45 5.33 -15.14 -25.08
N LYS A 46 4.91 -13.98 -25.61
CA LYS A 46 5.78 -13.00 -26.28
C LYS A 46 6.14 -11.87 -25.33
N PHE A 47 7.04 -12.15 -24.40
CA PHE A 47 7.47 -11.24 -23.35
C PHE A 47 8.98 -10.98 -23.40
N CYS A 48 9.38 -9.72 -23.20
CA CYS A 48 10.79 -9.35 -23.10
C CYS A 48 11.05 -8.36 -21.98
N VAL A 49 12.13 -8.57 -21.23
CA VAL A 49 12.60 -7.63 -20.20
C VAL A 49 13.69 -6.74 -20.79
N VAL A 50 13.51 -5.42 -20.69
CA VAL A 50 14.50 -4.43 -21.12
C VAL A 50 14.96 -3.66 -19.89
N GLY A 51 16.22 -3.84 -19.49
CA GLY A 51 16.79 -3.15 -18.35
C GLY A 51 17.49 -1.87 -18.78
N ILE A 52 17.08 -0.74 -18.21
CA ILE A 52 17.74 0.55 -18.43
C ILE A 52 18.81 0.78 -17.37
N THR A 53 20.03 0.97 -17.83
CA THR A 53 21.21 1.26 -17.00
C THR A 53 21.72 2.66 -17.27
N ARG A 54 22.45 3.25 -16.30
CA ARG A 54 23.12 4.56 -16.48
C ARG A 54 24.45 4.44 -17.21
N GLN A 55 25.08 3.28 -17.12
CA GLN A 55 26.35 2.97 -17.77
C GLN A 55 26.13 1.79 -18.72
N ASP A 56 26.95 1.72 -19.76
CA ASP A 56 26.91 0.60 -20.70
C ASP A 56 27.16 -0.71 -19.96
N MET A 57 26.23 -1.64 -20.13
CA MET A 57 26.25 -2.97 -19.51
C MET A 57 25.88 -3.98 -20.59
N ALA A 58 26.59 -5.11 -20.67
CA ALA A 58 26.22 -6.16 -21.60
C ALA A 58 24.93 -6.86 -21.11
N SER A 59 24.07 -7.27 -22.05
CA SER A 59 22.83 -8.00 -21.72
C SER A 59 23.10 -9.29 -20.93
N ASP A 60 24.23 -9.97 -21.18
CA ASP A 60 24.61 -11.19 -20.47
C ASP A 60 24.98 -10.91 -19.00
N ASP A 61 25.67 -9.80 -18.73
CA ASP A 61 25.99 -9.38 -17.37
C ASP A 61 24.71 -9.01 -16.60
N LEU A 62 23.79 -8.29 -17.27
CA LEU A 62 22.50 -7.95 -16.66
C LEU A 62 21.70 -9.21 -16.34
N ARG A 63 21.60 -10.15 -17.28
CA ARG A 63 20.93 -11.43 -17.08
C ARG A 63 21.53 -12.20 -15.90
N ALA A 64 22.85 -12.26 -15.79
CA ALA A 64 23.53 -12.91 -14.67
C ALA A 64 23.20 -12.24 -13.32
N SER A 65 23.20 -10.90 -13.28
CA SER A 65 22.82 -10.12 -12.09
C SER A 65 21.38 -10.42 -11.65
N LEU A 66 20.42 -10.39 -12.59
CA LEU A 66 19.01 -10.64 -12.30
C LEU A 66 18.78 -12.09 -11.82
N MET A 67 19.47 -13.07 -12.43
CA MET A 67 19.44 -14.46 -11.98
C MET A 67 19.98 -14.61 -10.56
N GLN A 68 21.07 -13.91 -10.22
CA GLN A 68 21.63 -13.92 -8.87
C GLN A 68 20.66 -13.31 -7.86
N GLY A 69 20.03 -12.17 -8.21
CA GLY A 69 19.00 -11.54 -7.39
C GLY A 69 17.81 -12.47 -7.15
N LEU A 70 17.31 -13.09 -8.23
CA LEU A 70 16.20 -14.04 -8.15
C LEU A 70 16.52 -15.19 -7.20
N ARG A 71 17.69 -15.81 -7.31
CA ARG A 71 18.12 -16.89 -6.40
C ARG A 71 18.28 -16.46 -4.94
N LYS A 72 18.55 -15.18 -4.68
CA LYS A 72 18.72 -14.63 -3.33
C LYS A 72 17.39 -14.26 -2.68
N PHE A 73 16.43 -13.76 -3.46
CA PHE A 73 15.24 -13.10 -2.94
C PHE A 73 13.92 -13.79 -3.31
N ALA A 74 13.93 -14.81 -4.17
CA ALA A 74 12.75 -15.63 -4.42
C ALA A 74 12.25 -16.24 -3.11
N THR A 75 10.93 -16.20 -2.93
CA THR A 75 10.24 -16.78 -1.76
C THR A 75 10.06 -18.29 -1.87
N ARG A 76 10.43 -18.88 -3.01
CA ARG A 76 10.33 -20.29 -3.34
C ARG A 76 11.61 -20.78 -4.04
N PRO A 77 11.87 -22.09 -4.06
CA PRO A 77 12.94 -22.66 -4.88
C PRO A 77 12.80 -22.21 -6.34
N VAL A 78 13.89 -21.73 -6.93
CA VAL A 78 13.91 -21.26 -8.32
C VAL A 78 14.07 -22.47 -9.25
N ASP A 79 13.14 -22.64 -10.16
CA ASP A 79 13.25 -23.54 -11.30
C ASP A 79 14.08 -22.86 -12.40
N ASP A 80 15.23 -23.45 -12.72
CA ASP A 80 16.15 -22.91 -13.72
C ASP A 80 15.53 -22.87 -15.12
N GLU A 81 14.61 -23.76 -15.49
CA GLU A 81 13.95 -23.73 -16.80
C GLU A 81 13.03 -22.50 -16.92
N VAL A 82 12.20 -22.26 -15.90
CA VAL A 82 11.31 -21.09 -15.83
C VAL A 82 12.10 -19.79 -15.78
N ALA A 83 13.13 -19.73 -14.93
CA ALA A 83 13.97 -18.55 -14.80
C ALA A 83 14.74 -18.24 -16.09
N ASN A 84 15.30 -19.26 -16.76
CA ASN A 84 15.96 -19.09 -18.04
C ASN A 84 14.99 -18.63 -19.14
N ARG A 85 13.76 -19.15 -19.17
CA ARG A 85 12.72 -18.69 -20.10
C ARG A 85 12.35 -17.23 -19.89
N LEU A 86 12.11 -16.81 -18.63
CA LEU A 86 11.82 -15.42 -18.28
C LEU A 86 12.97 -14.48 -18.71
N LEU A 87 14.20 -14.86 -18.39
CA LEU A 87 15.37 -14.00 -18.61
C LEU A 87 16.01 -14.17 -20.01
N TYR A 88 15.44 -15.02 -20.87
CA TYR A 88 15.98 -15.31 -22.19
C TYR A 88 16.06 -14.06 -23.08
N CYS A 89 15.08 -13.16 -22.97
CA CYS A 89 14.98 -11.96 -23.78
C CYS A 89 15.51 -10.69 -23.08
N VAL A 90 16.30 -10.84 -22.00
CA VAL A 90 16.86 -9.68 -21.28
C VAL A 90 17.76 -8.85 -22.20
N THR A 91 17.43 -7.57 -22.35
CA THR A 91 18.22 -6.60 -23.12
C THR A 91 18.64 -5.44 -22.22
N ALA A 92 19.94 -5.18 -22.14
CA ALA A 92 20.45 -3.99 -21.48
C ALA A 92 20.50 -2.81 -22.47
N VAL A 93 20.05 -1.64 -22.04
CA VAL A 93 20.15 -0.38 -22.81
C VAL A 93 20.59 0.73 -21.87
N SER A 94 21.60 1.49 -22.28
CA SER A 94 22.06 2.67 -21.54
C SER A 94 21.21 3.88 -21.91
N ALA A 95 20.58 4.52 -20.92
CA ALA A 95 19.90 5.80 -21.10
C ALA A 95 20.01 6.70 -19.87
N ASP A 96 20.35 7.96 -20.10
CA ASP A 96 20.43 9.01 -19.09
C ASP A 96 19.46 10.15 -19.46
N PRO A 97 18.53 10.56 -18.57
CA PRO A 97 17.63 11.68 -18.83
C PRO A 97 18.32 13.01 -19.18
N LYS A 98 19.60 13.16 -18.82
CA LYS A 98 20.46 14.31 -19.15
C LYS A 98 21.02 14.25 -20.58
N GLU A 99 20.93 13.10 -21.24
CA GLU A 99 21.39 12.85 -22.60
C GLU A 99 20.20 12.45 -23.49
N PRO A 100 19.47 13.43 -24.07
CA PRO A 100 18.28 13.15 -24.88
C PRO A 100 18.50 12.08 -25.96
N ASP A 101 19.62 12.13 -26.69
CA ASP A 101 19.96 11.18 -27.75
C ASP A 101 19.99 9.71 -27.29
N SER A 102 20.18 9.46 -25.99
CA SER A 102 20.10 8.11 -25.41
C SER A 102 18.69 7.51 -25.46
N PHE A 103 17.65 8.34 -25.36
CA PHE A 103 16.26 7.91 -25.48
C PHE A 103 15.85 7.67 -26.93
N ASP A 104 16.48 8.37 -27.88
CA ASP A 104 16.30 8.09 -29.31
C ASP A 104 16.90 6.71 -29.67
N ARG A 105 18.09 6.38 -29.13
CA ARG A 105 18.67 5.03 -29.23
C ARG A 105 17.83 3.97 -28.53
N LEU A 106 17.24 4.29 -27.37
CA LEU A 106 16.32 3.39 -26.66
C LEU A 106 15.11 3.06 -27.55
N ARG A 107 14.53 4.05 -28.22
CA ARG A 107 13.43 3.82 -29.18
C ARG A 107 13.83 2.87 -30.30
N GLU A 108 14.93 3.15 -30.99
CA GLU A 108 15.40 2.28 -32.08
C GLU A 108 15.64 0.84 -31.60
N ARG A 109 16.18 0.68 -30.38
CA ARG A 109 16.43 -0.63 -29.79
C ARG A 109 15.15 -1.37 -29.45
N LEU A 110 14.15 -0.68 -28.91
CA LEU A 110 12.83 -1.24 -28.59
C LEU A 110 12.08 -1.65 -29.85
N GLU A 111 12.04 -0.80 -30.88
CA GLU A 111 11.39 -1.12 -32.17
C GLU A 111 12.00 -2.36 -32.82
N LYS A 112 13.34 -2.48 -32.79
CA LYS A 112 14.02 -3.67 -33.29
C LYS A 112 13.67 -4.91 -32.46
N LEU A 113 13.68 -4.80 -31.13
CA LEU A 113 13.35 -5.92 -30.24
C LEU A 113 11.92 -6.40 -30.46
N GLU A 114 10.98 -5.47 -30.59
CA GLU A 114 9.56 -5.74 -30.82
C GLU A 114 9.32 -6.45 -32.14
N ALA A 115 10.02 -6.05 -33.20
CA ALA A 115 9.98 -6.72 -34.50
C ALA A 115 10.59 -8.14 -34.43
N ASP A 116 11.77 -8.28 -33.82
CA ASP A 116 12.50 -9.54 -33.71
C ASP A 116 11.76 -10.58 -32.84
N ARG A 117 10.97 -10.12 -31.86
CA ARG A 117 10.29 -10.95 -30.86
C ARG A 117 8.77 -10.99 -30.99
N ASN A 118 8.23 -10.21 -31.93
CA ASN A 118 6.81 -10.12 -32.23
C ASN A 118 5.95 -9.80 -30.98
N THR A 119 6.42 -8.90 -30.12
CA THR A 119 5.75 -8.52 -28.85
C THR A 119 4.53 -7.63 -29.06
N GLY A 120 4.01 -7.49 -30.28
CA GLY A 120 2.84 -6.66 -30.58
C GLY A 120 3.05 -5.15 -30.43
N GLY A 121 4.27 -4.71 -30.11
CA GLY A 121 4.61 -3.30 -29.92
C GLY A 121 4.13 -2.70 -28.60
N ASN A 122 3.51 -3.47 -27.70
CA ASN A 122 3.07 -3.01 -26.38
C ASN A 122 4.26 -2.75 -25.44
N ARG A 123 4.22 -1.66 -24.66
CA ARG A 123 5.32 -1.26 -23.77
C ARG A 123 4.84 -0.91 -22.37
N LEU A 124 5.42 -1.56 -21.38
CA LEU A 124 5.23 -1.24 -19.96
C LEU A 124 6.53 -0.64 -19.41
N PHE A 125 6.52 0.66 -19.11
CA PHE A 125 7.67 1.37 -18.53
C PHE A 125 7.54 1.40 -17.01
N TYR A 126 8.46 0.76 -16.32
CA TYR A 126 8.47 0.67 -14.87
C TYR A 126 9.59 1.52 -14.28
N LEU A 127 9.24 2.53 -13.49
CA LEU A 127 10.19 3.45 -12.88
C LEU A 127 10.62 2.95 -11.49
N ALA A 128 11.52 1.95 -11.44
CA ALA A 128 12.17 1.50 -10.21
C ALA A 128 13.34 2.43 -9.81
N THR A 129 13.09 3.74 -9.83
CA THR A 129 14.07 4.80 -9.61
C THR A 129 13.70 5.68 -8.43
N PRO A 130 14.63 6.48 -7.89
CA PRO A 130 14.29 7.51 -6.93
C PRO A 130 13.27 8.53 -7.49
N PRO A 131 12.46 9.20 -6.63
CA PRO A 131 11.35 10.06 -7.07
C PRO A 131 11.75 11.26 -7.93
N ASP A 132 12.93 11.82 -7.70
CA ASP A 132 13.48 12.94 -8.48
C ASP A 132 13.76 12.57 -9.94
N ALA A 133 13.88 11.27 -10.24
CA ALA A 133 14.07 10.77 -11.59
C ALA A 133 12.76 10.57 -12.37
N PHE A 134 11.59 10.54 -11.72
CA PHE A 134 10.31 10.26 -12.39
C PHE A 134 10.00 11.26 -13.50
N ALA A 135 9.95 12.56 -13.17
CA ALA A 135 9.64 13.60 -14.14
C ALA A 135 10.66 13.69 -15.30
N PRO A 136 11.99 13.70 -15.05
CA PRO A 136 12.99 13.70 -16.12
C PRO A 136 12.89 12.50 -17.07
N ILE A 137 12.70 11.27 -16.53
CA ILE A 137 12.56 10.07 -17.35
C ILE A 137 11.29 10.16 -18.20
N SER A 138 10.15 10.48 -17.60
CA SER A 138 8.87 10.59 -18.31
C SER A 138 8.91 11.66 -19.40
N THR A 139 9.56 12.81 -19.16
CA THR A 139 9.75 13.84 -20.19
C THR A 139 10.52 13.33 -21.39
N GLN A 140 11.62 12.59 -21.17
CA GLN A 140 12.41 12.06 -22.29
C GLN A 140 11.69 10.93 -23.03
N LEU A 141 10.96 10.07 -22.31
CA LEU A 141 10.08 9.07 -22.91
C LEU A 141 9.01 9.74 -23.80
N GLY A 142 8.36 10.80 -23.30
CA GLY A 142 7.39 11.59 -24.06
C GLY A 142 8.01 12.25 -25.29
N ARG A 143 9.17 12.92 -25.14
CA ARG A 143 9.91 13.57 -26.24
C ARG A 143 10.26 12.58 -27.35
N ALA A 144 10.75 11.40 -27.00
CA ALA A 144 11.14 10.36 -27.96
C ALA A 144 9.93 9.67 -28.63
N GLY A 145 8.70 9.98 -28.20
CA GLY A 145 7.47 9.33 -28.66
C GLY A 145 7.29 7.91 -28.11
N LEU A 146 8.06 7.52 -27.10
CA LEU A 146 8.03 6.18 -26.51
C LEU A 146 6.73 5.90 -25.73
N LEU A 147 6.06 6.95 -25.24
CA LEU A 147 4.79 6.90 -24.52
C LEU A 147 3.58 7.21 -25.40
N ARG A 148 3.76 7.40 -26.70
CA ARG A 148 2.64 7.62 -27.62
C ARG A 148 2.03 6.28 -28.02
N GLU A 149 0.73 6.12 -27.81
CA GLU A 149 -0.03 5.00 -28.39
C GLU A 149 -0.14 5.17 -29.92
N ASP A 150 0.10 4.07 -30.63
CA ASP A 150 -0.02 4.00 -32.10
C ASP A 150 -0.75 2.71 -32.48
N GLY A 151 -1.88 2.86 -33.18
CA GLY A 151 -2.76 1.74 -33.51
C GLY A 151 -3.36 1.06 -32.26
N GLU A 152 -3.22 -0.26 -32.18
CA GLU A 152 -3.72 -1.09 -31.07
C GLU A 152 -2.69 -1.28 -29.94
N ALA A 153 -1.46 -0.76 -30.11
CA ALA A 153 -0.38 -0.99 -29.16
C ALA A 153 -0.44 0.00 -27.98
N TRP A 154 -0.65 -0.52 -26.77
CA TRP A 154 -0.78 0.28 -25.56
C TRP A 154 0.56 0.74 -24.99
N ARG A 155 0.54 1.85 -24.27
CA ARG A 155 1.68 2.39 -23.50
C ARG A 155 1.27 2.56 -22.06
N ARG A 156 2.07 2.04 -21.14
CA ARG A 156 1.76 2.12 -19.71
C ARG A 156 2.98 2.54 -18.93
N LEU A 157 2.81 3.51 -18.04
CA LEU A 157 3.84 4.07 -17.19
C LEU A 157 3.53 3.71 -15.74
N VAL A 158 4.41 2.95 -15.11
CA VAL A 158 4.32 2.57 -13.71
C VAL A 158 5.26 3.43 -12.88
N VAL A 159 4.71 4.09 -11.87
CA VAL A 159 5.45 5.01 -10.99
C VAL A 159 5.38 4.49 -9.56
N GLU A 160 6.54 4.38 -8.94
CA GLU A 160 6.70 3.93 -7.55
C GLU A 160 6.42 5.03 -6.52
N LYS A 161 6.30 4.62 -5.25
CA LYS A 161 6.23 5.56 -4.13
C LYS A 161 7.63 6.08 -3.75
N PRO A 162 7.75 7.28 -3.12
CA PRO A 162 6.68 8.25 -2.83
C PRO A 162 6.25 9.07 -4.04
N PHE A 163 4.94 9.33 -4.14
CA PHE A 163 4.35 10.21 -5.15
C PHE A 163 4.13 11.61 -4.56
N GLY A 164 5.16 12.45 -4.67
CA GLY A 164 5.25 13.73 -3.94
C GLY A 164 5.65 13.55 -2.48
N THR A 165 5.96 14.66 -1.82
CA THR A 165 6.33 14.73 -0.38
C THR A 165 5.40 15.63 0.43
N ASP A 166 4.50 16.32 -0.27
CA ASP A 166 3.45 17.21 0.21
C ASP A 166 2.42 17.40 -0.92
N LEU A 167 1.34 18.11 -0.63
CA LEU A 167 0.27 18.35 -1.62
C LEU A 167 0.77 19.09 -2.86
N ALA A 168 1.68 20.06 -2.70
CA ALA A 168 2.14 20.90 -3.81
C ALA A 168 3.01 20.10 -4.80
N SER A 169 3.97 19.32 -4.28
CA SER A 169 4.84 18.45 -5.08
C SER A 169 4.07 17.29 -5.72
N ALA A 170 3.07 16.72 -5.04
CA ALA A 170 2.21 15.69 -5.63
C ALA A 170 1.40 16.23 -6.82
N LYS A 171 0.80 17.43 -6.68
CA LYS A 171 0.11 18.13 -7.77
C LYS A 171 1.05 18.44 -8.93
N ALA A 172 2.22 19.00 -8.64
CA ALA A 172 3.21 19.33 -9.66
C ALA A 172 3.65 18.08 -10.45
N LEU A 173 3.86 16.94 -9.78
CA LEU A 173 4.20 15.68 -10.43
C LEU A 173 3.02 15.13 -11.26
N ASN A 174 1.79 15.16 -10.74
CA ASN A 174 0.59 14.77 -11.49
C ASN A 174 0.42 15.61 -12.76
N ASP A 175 0.44 16.94 -12.62
CA ASP A 175 0.29 17.88 -13.74
C ASP A 175 1.35 17.64 -14.82
N HIS A 176 2.60 17.39 -14.40
CA HIS A 176 3.70 17.08 -15.31
C HIS A 176 3.48 15.76 -16.07
N LEU A 177 3.12 14.69 -15.37
CA LEU A 177 2.89 13.39 -16.00
C LEU A 177 1.66 13.40 -16.92
N LEU A 178 0.59 14.08 -16.53
CA LEU A 178 -0.66 14.19 -17.29
C LEU A 178 -0.55 15.05 -18.55
N GLN A 179 0.51 15.86 -18.69
CA GLN A 179 0.85 16.52 -19.95
C GLN A 179 1.48 15.56 -20.97
N ILE A 180 1.95 14.40 -20.52
CA ILE A 180 2.71 13.43 -21.33
C ILE A 180 1.88 12.19 -21.64
N VAL A 181 1.14 11.68 -20.65
CA VAL A 181 0.29 10.48 -20.76
C VAL A 181 -1.12 10.76 -20.25
N GLY A 182 -2.09 10.01 -20.77
CA GLY A 182 -3.44 9.97 -20.22
C GLY A 182 -3.50 9.22 -18.89
N GLU A 183 -4.49 9.56 -18.06
CA GLU A 183 -4.66 8.94 -16.73
C GLU A 183 -4.91 7.42 -16.78
N HIS A 184 -5.38 6.89 -17.91
CA HIS A 184 -5.58 5.45 -18.09
C HIS A 184 -4.28 4.68 -18.35
N GLU A 185 -3.23 5.37 -18.80
CA GLU A 185 -1.90 4.82 -19.09
C GLU A 185 -0.99 4.86 -17.85
N LEU A 186 -1.41 5.53 -16.77
CA LEU A 186 -0.60 5.80 -15.59
C LEU A 186 -0.98 4.91 -14.41
N TYR A 187 0.02 4.20 -13.89
CA TYR A 187 -0.12 3.19 -12.84
C TYR A 187 0.73 3.59 -11.63
N ARG A 188 0.11 4.27 -10.66
CA ARG A 188 0.76 4.68 -9.41
C ARG A 188 0.67 3.56 -8.38
N ILE A 189 1.81 2.94 -8.06
CA ILE A 189 1.85 1.76 -7.19
C ILE A 189 1.58 2.12 -5.73
N ASP A 190 0.73 1.32 -5.11
CA ASP A 190 0.73 1.07 -3.68
C ASP A 190 0.62 -0.45 -3.46
N HIS A 191 1.72 -1.08 -3.06
CA HIS A 191 1.78 -2.54 -2.92
C HIS A 191 0.77 -3.13 -1.91
N TYR A 192 0.19 -2.33 -1.00
CA TYR A 192 -0.88 -2.82 -0.12
C TYR A 192 -2.13 -3.18 -0.92
N LEU A 193 -2.43 -2.46 -2.00
CA LEU A 193 -3.58 -2.75 -2.86
C LEU A 193 -3.45 -4.10 -3.58
N GLY A 194 -2.23 -4.58 -3.80
CA GLY A 194 -1.97 -5.90 -4.36
C GLY A 194 -2.20 -7.05 -3.38
N LYS A 195 -2.33 -6.81 -2.07
CA LYS A 195 -2.53 -7.88 -1.08
C LYS A 195 -3.95 -8.46 -1.16
N GLU A 196 -4.06 -9.78 -1.16
CA GLU A 196 -5.32 -10.54 -1.26
C GLU A 196 -6.40 -10.07 -0.26
N THR A 197 -6.02 -9.92 1.00
CA THR A 197 -6.92 -9.49 2.09
C THR A 197 -7.43 -8.06 1.91
N VAL A 198 -6.62 -7.19 1.30
CA VAL A 198 -7.01 -5.81 0.99
C VAL A 198 -8.04 -5.78 -0.12
N GLN A 199 -7.85 -6.57 -1.17
CA GLN A 199 -8.82 -6.72 -2.25
C GLN A 199 -10.16 -7.31 -1.75
N ASN A 200 -10.07 -8.27 -0.83
CA ASN A 200 -11.23 -8.92 -0.25
C ASN A 200 -12.11 -7.99 0.61
N ILE A 201 -11.65 -6.80 0.99
CA ILE A 201 -12.50 -5.79 1.64
C ILE A 201 -13.72 -5.46 0.76
N LEU A 202 -13.52 -5.32 -0.56
CA LEU A 202 -14.61 -5.01 -1.48
C LEU A 202 -15.62 -6.16 -1.59
N VAL A 203 -15.12 -7.40 -1.67
CA VAL A 203 -15.95 -8.61 -1.74
C VAL A 203 -16.73 -8.78 -0.43
N LEU A 204 -16.06 -8.62 0.71
CA LEU A 204 -16.67 -8.69 2.04
C LEU A 204 -17.85 -7.71 2.14
N ARG A 205 -17.66 -6.46 1.73
CA ARG A 205 -18.68 -5.42 1.84
C ARG A 205 -19.83 -5.62 0.85
N PHE A 206 -19.52 -5.79 -0.43
CA PHE A 206 -20.51 -5.63 -1.50
C PHE A 206 -21.07 -6.95 -2.05
N ALA A 207 -20.43 -8.09 -1.77
CA ALA A 207 -20.95 -9.41 -2.16
C ALA A 207 -21.78 -10.09 -1.04
N ASN A 208 -21.82 -9.51 0.16
CA ASN A 208 -22.48 -10.10 1.32
C ASN A 208 -23.60 -9.19 1.83
N GLY A 209 -24.85 -9.56 1.52
CA GLY A 209 -26.04 -8.80 1.95
C GLY A 209 -26.21 -8.67 3.47
N MET A 210 -25.47 -9.44 4.26
CA MET A 210 -25.47 -9.34 5.73
C MET A 210 -24.60 -8.19 6.28
N PHE A 211 -23.56 -7.76 5.56
CA PHE A 211 -22.61 -6.75 6.07
C PHE A 211 -22.97 -5.32 5.66
N GLU A 212 -23.37 -5.08 4.41
CA GLU A 212 -23.67 -3.72 3.93
C GLU A 212 -24.74 -2.97 4.77
N PRO A 213 -25.85 -3.60 5.23
CA PRO A 213 -26.84 -2.91 6.06
C PRO A 213 -26.32 -2.40 7.41
N ILE A 214 -25.28 -3.04 7.95
CA ILE A 214 -24.64 -2.66 9.23
C ILE A 214 -23.37 -1.82 9.01
N TRP A 215 -23.06 -1.45 7.75
CA TRP A 215 -21.83 -0.73 7.39
C TRP A 215 -22.00 0.80 7.36
N ASN A 216 -22.54 1.38 8.44
CA ASN A 216 -22.86 2.80 8.51
C ASN A 216 -22.84 3.33 9.94
N ARG A 217 -22.93 4.65 10.08
CA ARG A 217 -22.98 5.38 11.35
C ARG A 217 -24.06 4.97 12.33
N ASP A 218 -25.11 4.24 11.92
CA ASP A 218 -26.14 3.80 12.85
C ASP A 218 -25.68 2.57 13.65
N HIS A 219 -24.81 1.76 13.06
CA HIS A 219 -24.34 0.49 13.62
C HIS A 219 -22.88 0.51 14.04
N ILE A 220 -22.03 1.30 13.37
CA ILE A 220 -20.60 1.42 13.66
C ILE A 220 -20.39 2.54 14.68
N ASP A 221 -19.58 2.27 15.71
CA ASP A 221 -19.13 3.27 16.67
C ASP A 221 -17.86 3.99 16.20
N HIS A 222 -16.85 3.23 15.77
CA HIS A 222 -15.61 3.76 15.22
C HIS A 222 -14.86 2.70 14.40
N VAL A 223 -13.88 3.14 13.62
CA VAL A 223 -12.97 2.28 12.85
C VAL A 223 -11.54 2.53 13.32
N GLN A 224 -10.75 1.46 13.44
CA GLN A 224 -9.32 1.51 13.75
C GLN A 224 -8.53 0.88 12.60
N ILE A 225 -7.50 1.57 12.11
CA ILE A 225 -6.56 1.05 11.11
C ILE A 225 -5.17 1.08 11.73
N THR A 226 -4.56 -0.08 11.89
CA THR A 226 -3.26 -0.22 12.56
C THR A 226 -2.23 -0.84 11.62
N VAL A 227 -1.06 -0.22 11.53
CA VAL A 227 0.08 -0.74 10.76
C VAL A 227 1.36 -0.63 11.59
N ASP A 228 1.68 -1.70 12.31
CA ASP A 228 2.81 -1.78 13.22
C ASP A 228 3.95 -2.60 12.62
N GLU A 229 5.16 -2.06 12.71
CA GLU A 229 6.37 -2.70 12.23
C GLU A 229 7.35 -2.96 13.39
N ARG A 230 7.93 -4.16 13.40
CA ARG A 230 8.99 -4.53 14.33
C ARG A 230 10.35 -3.93 13.98
N LEU A 231 10.57 -3.65 12.69
CA LEU A 231 11.84 -3.12 12.21
C LEU A 231 11.97 -1.64 12.58
N GLY A 232 13.15 -1.24 13.04
CA GLY A 232 13.55 0.16 13.12
C GLY A 232 13.93 0.73 11.75
N VAL A 233 14.55 1.90 11.75
CA VAL A 233 14.95 2.58 10.50
C VAL A 233 16.16 1.92 9.82
N GLY A 234 17.07 1.33 10.61
CA GLY A 234 18.27 0.67 10.08
C GLY A 234 19.14 1.64 9.27
N HIS A 235 19.74 1.18 8.17
CA HIS A 235 20.66 1.97 7.33
C HIS A 235 20.00 3.02 6.43
N ARG A 236 18.72 3.37 6.69
CA ARG A 236 17.95 4.32 5.87
C ARG A 236 17.74 5.67 6.53
N GLY A 237 18.60 6.05 7.49
CA GLY A 237 18.50 7.29 8.27
C GLY A 237 18.29 8.52 7.40
N SER A 238 19.20 8.78 6.44
CA SER A 238 19.14 9.96 5.56
C SER A 238 17.85 10.11 4.74
N PHE A 239 17.23 8.98 4.35
CA PHE A 239 15.96 8.97 3.62
C PHE A 239 14.77 9.11 4.58
N TYR A 240 14.79 8.34 5.67
CA TYR A 240 13.67 8.27 6.60
C TYR A 240 13.51 9.58 7.38
N ASP A 241 14.61 10.24 7.75
CA ASP A 241 14.61 11.50 8.50
C ASP A 241 13.99 12.67 7.72
N LYS A 242 13.88 12.56 6.39
CA LYS A 242 13.16 13.53 5.56
C LYS A 242 11.69 13.15 5.36
N THR A 243 11.34 11.90 5.61
CA THR A 243 10.03 11.31 5.29
C THR A 243 9.15 11.29 6.53
N GLY A 244 9.59 10.60 7.58
CA GLY A 244 8.81 10.32 8.80
C GLY A 244 7.72 9.27 8.58
N ALA A 245 7.16 8.76 9.68
CA ALA A 245 6.11 7.76 9.64
C ALA A 245 4.84 8.26 8.93
N LEU A 246 4.51 9.56 9.07
CA LEU A 246 3.30 10.13 8.49
C LEU A 246 3.34 10.09 6.95
N ARG A 247 4.43 10.56 6.32
CA ARG A 247 4.54 10.56 4.85
C ARG A 247 4.75 9.18 4.25
N ASP A 248 5.48 8.29 4.94
CA ASP A 248 5.77 6.96 4.40
C ASP A 248 4.51 6.09 4.32
N MET A 249 3.64 6.20 5.32
CA MET A 249 2.58 5.23 5.56
C MET A 249 1.15 5.77 5.36
N VAL A 250 0.86 7.03 5.74
CA VAL A 250 -0.54 7.47 5.91
C VAL A 250 -1.23 7.86 4.60
N PRO A 251 -0.74 8.84 3.80
CA PRO A 251 -1.38 9.20 2.52
C PRO A 251 -1.51 8.02 1.55
N ASN A 252 -0.63 7.02 1.72
CA ASN A 252 -0.51 5.83 0.89
C ASN A 252 -1.33 4.70 1.54
N HIS A 253 -0.64 3.77 2.21
CA HIS A 253 -1.18 2.50 2.70
C HIS A 253 -2.42 2.66 3.58
N LEU A 254 -2.37 3.48 4.63
CA LEU A 254 -3.50 3.57 5.56
C LEU A 254 -4.72 4.24 4.92
N PHE A 255 -4.51 5.24 4.05
CA PHE A 255 -5.61 5.87 3.32
C PHE A 255 -6.19 4.98 2.23
N GLN A 256 -5.39 4.10 1.63
CA GLN A 256 -5.92 3.06 0.75
C GLN A 256 -6.86 2.12 1.54
N LEU A 257 -6.46 1.63 2.72
CA LEU A 257 -7.33 0.82 3.57
C LEU A 257 -8.58 1.59 4.01
N LEU A 258 -8.41 2.84 4.45
CA LEU A 258 -9.53 3.71 4.83
C LEU A 258 -10.51 3.86 3.67
N SER A 259 -10.02 4.14 2.46
CA SER A 259 -10.88 4.34 1.29
C SER A 259 -11.69 3.08 0.95
N LEU A 260 -11.09 1.89 1.04
CA LEU A 260 -11.78 0.62 0.77
C LEU A 260 -12.83 0.29 1.84
N VAL A 261 -12.58 0.67 3.09
CA VAL A 261 -13.52 0.51 4.20
C VAL A 261 -14.66 1.53 4.12
N ALA A 262 -14.36 2.76 3.70
CA ALA A 262 -15.26 3.90 3.84
C ALA A 262 -16.03 4.28 2.56
N MET A 263 -15.54 3.91 1.37
CA MET A 263 -16.17 4.26 0.09
C MET A 263 -17.63 3.78 -0.01
N GLU A 264 -18.45 4.49 -0.78
CA GLU A 264 -19.78 4.02 -1.15
C GLU A 264 -19.71 2.81 -2.10
N PRO A 265 -20.78 1.98 -2.18
CA PRO A 265 -20.90 0.94 -3.19
C PRO A 265 -20.72 1.53 -4.59
N PRO A 266 -19.73 1.09 -5.38
CA PRO A 266 -19.56 1.59 -6.74
C PRO A 266 -20.72 1.09 -7.61
N ALA A 267 -21.15 1.91 -8.59
CA ALA A 267 -22.22 1.52 -9.51
C ALA A 267 -21.89 0.26 -10.33
N HIS A 268 -20.60 0.05 -10.62
CA HIS A 268 -20.07 -1.11 -11.32
C HIS A 268 -18.72 -1.52 -10.72
N PHE A 269 -18.38 -2.80 -10.80
CA PHE A 269 -17.04 -3.28 -10.42
C PHE A 269 -16.07 -3.09 -11.59
N ASN A 270 -15.71 -1.83 -11.84
CA ASN A 270 -14.70 -1.46 -12.82
C ASN A 270 -13.80 -0.35 -12.27
N ALA A 271 -12.65 -0.15 -12.92
CA ALA A 271 -11.63 0.73 -12.40
C ALA A 271 -12.05 2.20 -12.28
N HIS A 272 -12.92 2.71 -13.16
CA HIS A 272 -13.38 4.08 -13.04
C HIS A 272 -14.29 4.24 -11.80
N ALA A 273 -15.32 3.40 -11.67
CA ALA A 273 -16.31 3.49 -10.60
C ALA A 273 -15.70 3.23 -9.22
N VAL A 274 -14.83 2.21 -9.10
CA VAL A 274 -14.13 1.90 -7.84
C VAL A 274 -13.21 3.05 -7.44
N ARG A 275 -12.39 3.56 -8.37
CA ARG A 275 -11.46 4.66 -8.05
C ARG A 275 -12.19 5.97 -7.75
N SER A 276 -13.31 6.26 -8.41
CA SER A 276 -14.14 7.43 -8.10
C SER A 276 -14.71 7.36 -6.69
N ALA A 277 -15.31 6.23 -6.29
CA ALA A 277 -15.85 6.08 -4.94
C ALA A 277 -14.75 6.12 -3.85
N LYS A 278 -13.53 5.62 -4.15
CA LYS A 278 -12.35 5.80 -3.27
C LYS A 278 -11.93 7.28 -3.16
N ALA A 279 -11.84 7.99 -4.29
CA ALA A 279 -11.44 9.41 -4.30
C ALA A 279 -12.46 10.31 -3.59
N GLU A 280 -13.77 10.06 -3.78
CA GLU A 280 -14.85 10.80 -3.13
C GLU A 280 -14.78 10.72 -1.60
N VAL A 281 -14.52 9.53 -1.05
CA VAL A 281 -14.43 9.39 0.41
C VAL A 281 -13.17 10.03 0.99
N LEU A 282 -12.03 9.98 0.28
CA LEU A 282 -10.82 10.70 0.68
C LEU A 282 -11.01 12.22 0.61
N ALA A 283 -11.74 12.72 -0.40
CA ALA A 283 -12.11 14.11 -0.52
C ALA A 283 -13.07 14.58 0.58
N ALA A 284 -13.86 13.65 1.15
CA ALA A 284 -14.76 13.92 2.28
C ALA A 284 -14.06 13.92 3.65
N ILE A 285 -12.76 13.58 3.74
CA ILE A 285 -12.01 13.75 5.00
C ILE A 285 -11.92 15.24 5.35
N GLN A 286 -12.27 15.58 6.59
CA GLN A 286 -12.22 16.94 7.11
C GLN A 286 -10.79 17.49 7.13
N VAL A 287 -10.60 18.67 6.56
CA VAL A 287 -9.35 19.43 6.67
C VAL A 287 -9.32 20.07 8.05
N GLN A 288 -8.30 19.74 8.84
CA GLN A 288 -8.13 20.26 10.19
C GLN A 288 -7.52 21.67 10.17
N SER A 289 -7.93 22.53 11.11
CA SER A 289 -7.11 23.69 11.50
C SER A 289 -5.83 23.24 12.21
N GLU A 290 -4.85 24.12 12.39
CA GLU A 290 -3.60 23.79 13.10
C GLU A 290 -3.85 23.28 14.53
N ALA A 291 -4.78 23.92 15.26
CA ALA A 291 -5.14 23.51 16.62
C ALA A 291 -5.78 22.12 16.63
N GLU A 292 -6.74 21.88 15.73
CA GLU A 292 -7.40 20.58 15.61
C GLU A 292 -6.40 19.50 15.14
N ALA A 293 -5.48 19.82 14.25
CA ALA A 293 -4.45 18.90 13.78
C ALA A 293 -3.55 18.45 14.94
N LEU A 294 -3.07 19.37 15.77
CA LEU A 294 -2.30 19.04 16.98
C LEU A 294 -3.13 18.25 18.00
N GLU A 295 -4.42 18.58 18.13
CA GLU A 295 -5.32 17.94 19.08
C GLU A 295 -5.78 16.53 18.65
N ASN A 296 -5.86 16.28 17.35
CA ASN A 296 -6.33 15.04 16.73
C ASN A 296 -5.18 14.18 16.21
N SER A 297 -3.94 14.46 16.63
CA SER A 297 -2.79 13.66 16.23
C SER A 297 -1.77 13.49 17.35
N VAL A 298 -1.02 12.41 17.25
CA VAL A 298 0.12 12.09 18.12
C VAL A 298 1.28 11.71 17.22
N ARG A 299 2.44 12.30 17.48
CA ARG A 299 3.70 11.87 16.89
C ARG A 299 4.71 11.52 17.96
N ALA A 300 5.51 10.50 17.69
CA ALA A 300 6.55 10.07 18.62
C ALA A 300 7.76 9.49 17.91
N GLN A 301 8.85 9.41 18.67
CA GLN A 301 10.13 8.86 18.24
C GLN A 301 10.54 7.70 19.17
N TYR A 302 11.02 6.58 18.62
CA TYR A 302 11.46 5.47 19.46
C TYR A 302 12.79 5.78 20.13
N THR A 303 12.90 5.40 21.40
CA THR A 303 14.17 5.36 22.14
C THR A 303 14.72 3.94 22.20
N ALA A 304 15.99 3.82 22.60
CA ALA A 304 16.67 2.53 22.72
C ALA A 304 15.84 1.49 23.50
N GLY A 305 15.81 0.27 22.99
CA GLY A 305 15.00 -0.79 23.55
C GLY A 305 15.25 -2.13 22.87
N ARG A 306 14.31 -3.07 23.05
CA ARG A 306 14.47 -4.43 22.56
C ARG A 306 13.18 -4.90 21.92
N VAL A 307 13.26 -5.32 20.66
CA VAL A 307 12.15 -5.94 19.92
C VAL A 307 12.47 -7.42 19.78
N ASN A 308 11.70 -8.27 20.45
CA ASN A 308 12.01 -9.69 20.63
C ASN A 308 13.43 -9.91 21.19
N GLU A 309 14.32 -10.53 20.41
CA GLU A 309 15.71 -10.80 20.81
C GLU A 309 16.70 -9.74 20.31
N THR A 310 16.26 -8.81 19.48
CA THR A 310 17.09 -7.80 18.81
C THR A 310 17.06 -6.47 19.58
N ASP A 311 18.24 -5.97 19.94
CA ASP A 311 18.40 -4.63 20.49
C ASP A 311 18.28 -3.59 19.36
N ILE A 312 17.55 -2.51 19.64
CA ILE A 312 17.35 -1.38 18.73
C ILE A 312 17.87 -0.15 19.45
N ASP A 313 18.81 0.55 18.81
CA ASP A 313 19.39 1.80 19.30
C ASP A 313 18.35 2.93 19.29
N ASP A 314 18.68 4.06 19.93
CA ASP A 314 17.85 5.25 19.82
C ASP A 314 17.76 5.70 18.36
N TYR A 315 16.59 6.21 17.94
CA TYR A 315 16.45 6.70 16.58
C TYR A 315 17.45 7.81 16.26
N ARG A 316 17.75 8.70 17.20
CA ARG A 316 18.73 9.79 17.00
C ARG A 316 20.18 9.30 16.92
N ASP A 317 20.45 8.10 17.42
CA ASP A 317 21.75 7.46 17.33
C ASP A 317 21.89 6.63 16.03
N THR A 318 20.84 6.56 15.20
CA THR A 318 20.87 5.86 13.91
C THR A 318 21.77 6.59 12.92
N GLU A 319 22.59 5.84 12.19
CA GLU A 319 23.47 6.37 11.15
C GLU A 319 22.70 7.26 10.15
N ASP A 320 23.27 8.42 9.83
CA ASP A 320 22.70 9.45 8.94
C ASP A 320 21.37 10.09 9.40
N VAL A 321 21.01 10.00 10.69
CA VAL A 321 19.92 10.78 11.29
C VAL A 321 20.49 12.03 11.98
N ASP A 322 19.79 13.16 11.88
CA ASP A 322 20.17 14.36 12.64
C ASP A 322 20.00 14.11 14.16
N PRO A 323 21.03 14.32 15.00
CA PRO A 323 20.90 14.17 16.45
C PRO A 323 19.81 15.05 17.08
N ASP A 324 19.47 16.18 16.44
CA ASP A 324 18.39 17.08 16.86
C ASP A 324 17.08 16.83 16.11
N SER A 325 16.98 15.69 15.39
CA SER A 325 15.81 15.36 14.57
C SER A 325 14.51 15.38 15.38
N THR A 326 13.50 16.02 14.78
CA THR A 326 12.11 16.01 15.25
C THR A 326 11.22 15.08 14.42
N THR A 327 11.82 14.24 13.59
CA THR A 327 11.10 13.32 12.70
C THR A 327 10.48 12.19 13.49
N GLU A 328 9.21 11.94 13.21
CA GLU A 328 8.45 10.91 13.89
C GLU A 328 8.70 9.52 13.31
N THR A 329 8.84 8.54 14.20
CA THR A 329 8.87 7.11 13.86
C THR A 329 7.54 6.41 14.18
N TYR A 330 6.60 7.16 14.78
CA TYR A 330 5.23 6.75 15.09
C TYR A 330 4.29 7.91 14.83
N ALA A 331 3.14 7.63 14.22
CA ALA A 331 2.05 8.58 14.01
C ALA A 331 0.71 7.92 14.35
N ALA A 332 -0.14 8.62 15.11
CA ALA A 332 -1.55 8.27 15.30
C ALA A 332 -2.44 9.48 14.99
N LEU A 333 -3.53 9.26 14.26
CA LEU A 333 -4.47 10.29 13.82
C LEU A 333 -5.91 9.90 14.17
N LYS A 334 -6.71 10.90 14.54
CA LYS A 334 -8.18 10.83 14.54
C LYS A 334 -8.70 11.62 13.35
N LEU A 335 -9.41 10.96 12.45
CA LEU A 335 -10.03 11.55 11.27
C LEU A 335 -11.55 11.47 11.35
N THR A 336 -12.20 12.44 10.71
CA THR A 336 -13.65 12.47 10.52
C THR A 336 -13.95 12.62 9.04
N ILE A 337 -14.98 11.92 8.57
CA ILE A 337 -15.40 11.90 7.16
C ILE A 337 -16.78 12.54 7.07
N ASP A 338 -16.88 13.64 6.34
CA ASP A 338 -18.11 14.43 6.17
C ASP A 338 -18.95 13.89 5.01
N ASN A 339 -19.60 12.76 5.27
CA ASN A 339 -20.66 12.25 4.39
C ASN A 339 -21.79 11.59 5.19
N TRP A 340 -22.88 11.23 4.52
CA TRP A 340 -24.06 10.65 5.15
C TRP A 340 -23.77 9.34 5.90
N ARG A 341 -22.88 8.51 5.37
CA ARG A 341 -22.54 7.19 5.93
C ARG A 341 -21.72 7.29 7.21
N TRP A 342 -20.78 8.23 7.29
CA TRP A 342 -19.76 8.28 8.34
C TRP A 342 -19.84 9.48 9.27
N ALA A 343 -20.80 10.40 9.07
CA ALA A 343 -20.98 11.54 9.95
C ALA A 343 -21.02 11.15 11.45
N GLY A 344 -20.06 11.66 12.22
CA GLY A 344 -19.91 11.39 13.66
C GLY A 344 -19.24 10.06 14.02
N VAL A 345 -18.80 9.26 13.05
CA VAL A 345 -18.00 8.05 13.26
C VAL A 345 -16.52 8.40 13.05
N PRO A 346 -15.68 8.38 14.11
CA PRO A 346 -14.27 8.64 13.94
C PRO A 346 -13.52 7.43 13.36
N PHE A 347 -12.51 7.75 12.55
CA PHE A 347 -11.50 6.81 12.09
C PHE A 347 -10.22 7.08 12.86
N TYR A 348 -9.69 6.07 13.56
CA TYR A 348 -8.40 6.13 14.23
C TYR A 348 -7.38 5.36 13.42
N LEU A 349 -6.28 6.02 13.10
CA LEU A 349 -5.21 5.48 12.28
C LEU A 349 -3.96 5.49 13.13
N ARG A 350 -3.18 4.42 13.14
CA ARG A 350 -1.85 4.43 13.75
C ARG A 350 -0.85 3.60 12.97
N THR A 351 0.39 4.05 13.00
CA THR A 351 1.51 3.35 12.41
C THR A 351 2.80 3.71 13.11
N GLY A 352 3.72 2.76 13.19
CA GLY A 352 5.04 3.05 13.74
C GLY A 352 6.04 1.93 13.53
N LYS A 353 7.30 2.30 13.72
CA LYS A 353 8.47 1.41 13.67
C LYS A 353 8.97 1.03 15.05
N ALA A 354 9.78 -0.02 15.11
CA ALA A 354 10.35 -0.55 16.34
C ALA A 354 9.29 -0.89 17.42
N LEU A 355 8.11 -1.37 17.01
CA LEU A 355 7.04 -1.79 17.92
C LEU A 355 7.19 -3.28 18.30
N GLY A 356 6.56 -3.70 19.40
CA GLY A 356 6.65 -5.09 19.88
C GLY A 356 6.03 -6.11 18.92
N ASN A 357 4.97 -5.70 18.22
CA ASN A 357 4.21 -6.56 17.32
C ASN A 357 4.34 -6.10 15.86
N LYS A 358 4.29 -7.07 14.94
CA LYS A 358 4.06 -6.79 13.52
C LYS A 358 2.60 -7.08 13.25
N ARG A 359 1.82 -6.07 12.85
CA ARG A 359 0.41 -6.25 12.47
C ARG A 359 -0.03 -5.20 11.48
N THR A 360 -0.88 -5.60 10.56
CA THR A 360 -1.62 -4.74 9.65
C THR A 360 -3.06 -5.20 9.71
N GLU A 361 -3.95 -4.35 10.20
CA GLU A 361 -5.36 -4.72 10.39
C GLU A 361 -6.30 -3.52 10.32
N VAL A 362 -7.56 -3.82 9.99
CA VAL A 362 -8.70 -2.92 10.15
C VAL A 362 -9.64 -3.53 11.18
N ALA A 363 -9.94 -2.81 12.26
CA ALA A 363 -10.92 -3.21 13.26
C ALA A 363 -12.13 -2.25 13.22
N ILE A 364 -13.32 -2.81 12.99
CA ILE A 364 -14.57 -2.06 12.92
C ILE A 364 -15.37 -2.38 14.18
N LYS A 365 -15.50 -1.39 15.05
CA LYS A 365 -16.27 -1.52 16.30
C LYS A 365 -17.74 -1.23 16.03
N PHE A 366 -18.63 -2.17 16.36
CA PHE A 366 -20.07 -1.92 16.36
C PHE A 366 -20.54 -1.28 17.68
N LYS A 367 -21.59 -0.47 17.60
CA LYS A 367 -22.28 0.09 18.76
C LYS A 367 -22.86 -1.03 19.62
N GLN A 368 -22.90 -0.78 20.92
CA GLN A 368 -23.42 -1.74 21.88
C GLN A 368 -24.96 -1.78 21.83
N ALA A 369 -25.52 -2.99 21.90
CA ALA A 369 -26.96 -3.16 22.02
C ALA A 369 -27.48 -2.57 23.34
N PRO A 370 -28.71 -2.02 23.36
CA PRO A 370 -29.31 -1.52 24.60
C PRO A 370 -29.36 -2.58 25.71
N PHE A 371 -28.86 -2.20 26.88
CA PHE A 371 -28.71 -3.09 28.04
C PHE A 371 -30.02 -3.57 28.69
N ALA A 372 -31.17 -3.07 28.24
CA ALA A 372 -32.46 -3.22 28.94
C ALA A 372 -32.85 -4.68 29.22
N MET A 373 -32.53 -5.61 28.31
CA MET A 373 -32.84 -7.04 28.47
C MET A 373 -32.09 -7.70 29.64
N PHE A 374 -30.89 -7.21 29.97
CA PHE A 374 -30.00 -7.83 30.96
C PHE A 374 -30.06 -7.19 32.34
N ARG A 375 -30.98 -6.23 32.58
CA ARG A 375 -31.07 -5.51 33.88
C ARG A 375 -31.30 -6.40 35.10
N CYS A 376 -31.91 -7.58 34.91
CA CYS A 376 -32.21 -8.52 35.98
C CYS A 376 -31.19 -9.68 36.08
N THR A 377 -30.06 -9.59 35.37
CA THR A 377 -28.97 -10.57 35.42
C THR A 377 -27.74 -9.92 36.07
N PRO A 378 -26.74 -10.70 36.51
CA PRO A 378 -25.48 -10.14 37.03
C PRO A 378 -24.60 -9.49 35.94
N ILE A 379 -25.09 -9.36 34.70
CA ILE A 379 -24.33 -8.84 33.56
C ILE A 379 -24.28 -7.32 33.65
N GLN A 380 -23.10 -6.79 33.95
CA GLN A 380 -22.87 -5.34 34.09
C GLN A 380 -22.31 -4.70 32.81
N GLN A 381 -21.64 -5.47 31.95
CA GLN A 381 -21.05 -5.00 30.70
C GLN A 381 -21.07 -6.12 29.65
N LEU A 382 -21.44 -5.82 28.40
CA LEU A 382 -21.38 -6.76 27.29
C LEU A 382 -20.00 -6.66 26.63
N SER A 383 -19.50 -7.78 26.12
CA SER A 383 -18.27 -7.81 25.34
C SER A 383 -18.43 -6.98 24.06
N GLN A 384 -17.31 -6.44 23.61
CA GLN A 384 -17.25 -5.56 22.46
C GLN A 384 -17.48 -6.35 21.17
N ASN A 385 -18.38 -5.88 20.31
CA ASN A 385 -18.53 -6.44 18.97
C ASN A 385 -17.57 -5.76 18.01
N TYR A 386 -16.73 -6.57 17.36
CA TYR A 386 -15.75 -6.16 16.34
C TYR A 386 -15.86 -7.04 15.11
N LEU A 387 -15.71 -6.42 13.95
CA LEU A 387 -15.27 -7.10 12.74
C LEU A 387 -13.81 -6.72 12.51
N VAL A 388 -12.90 -7.70 12.54
CA VAL A 388 -11.47 -7.49 12.33
C VAL A 388 -11.07 -8.10 11.00
N ILE A 389 -10.41 -7.30 10.16
CA ILE A 389 -9.83 -7.72 8.89
C ILE A 389 -8.31 -7.71 9.09
N GLY A 390 -7.73 -8.89 9.24
CA GLY A 390 -6.28 -9.08 9.36
C GLY A 390 -5.65 -9.14 7.97
N ILE A 391 -4.67 -8.25 7.73
CA ILE A 391 -3.98 -8.15 6.44
C ILE A 391 -2.62 -8.83 6.50
N GLU A 392 -1.87 -8.65 7.59
CA GLU A 392 -0.56 -9.26 7.80
C GLU A 392 -0.24 -9.23 9.30
N PRO A 393 0.41 -10.25 9.90
CA PRO A 393 0.88 -11.51 9.33
C PRO A 393 -0.17 -12.62 9.32
N VAL A 394 -1.40 -12.34 9.77
CA VAL A 394 -2.49 -13.30 9.77
C VAL A 394 -3.58 -12.78 8.84
N GLU A 395 -3.59 -13.33 7.63
CA GLU A 395 -4.58 -13.02 6.60
C GLU A 395 -5.93 -13.68 6.95
N GLY A 396 -6.93 -12.87 7.27
CA GLY A 396 -8.22 -13.41 7.69
C GLY A 396 -9.24 -12.36 8.11
N ILE A 397 -10.42 -12.86 8.49
CA ILE A 397 -11.52 -12.05 9.01
C ILE A 397 -12.00 -12.70 10.30
N SER A 398 -12.14 -11.93 11.38
CA SER A 398 -12.78 -12.40 12.60
C SER A 398 -13.96 -11.52 13.00
N LEU A 399 -15.01 -12.16 13.51
CA LEU A 399 -16.21 -11.51 14.04
C LEU A 399 -16.35 -11.86 15.51
N GLN A 400 -16.29 -10.84 16.37
CA GLN A 400 -16.46 -10.98 17.81
C GLN A 400 -17.89 -10.60 18.21
N PHE A 401 -18.58 -11.50 18.90
CA PHE A 401 -19.96 -11.31 19.35
C PHE A 401 -20.23 -11.94 20.72
N ASN A 402 -21.34 -11.55 21.33
CA ASN A 402 -21.73 -12.03 22.65
C ASN A 402 -22.50 -13.37 22.55
N SER A 403 -22.15 -14.35 23.37
CA SER A 403 -22.85 -15.63 23.47
C SER A 403 -23.12 -16.02 24.92
N LYS A 404 -24.12 -16.89 25.14
CA LYS A 404 -24.41 -17.44 26.48
C LYS A 404 -23.33 -18.44 26.86
N VAL A 405 -22.72 -18.25 28.02
CA VAL A 405 -21.82 -19.25 28.61
C VAL A 405 -22.61 -20.53 28.90
N PRO A 406 -22.16 -21.72 28.45
CA PRO A 406 -22.80 -22.98 28.78
C PRO A 406 -22.90 -23.18 30.30
N GLY A 407 -24.13 -23.39 30.80
CA GLY A 407 -24.38 -23.52 32.22
C GLY A 407 -25.82 -23.19 32.62
N PRO A 408 -26.16 -23.39 33.91
CA PRO A 408 -27.50 -23.14 34.44
C PRO A 408 -27.79 -21.65 34.68
N THR A 409 -26.76 -20.81 34.79
CA THR A 409 -26.88 -19.35 34.98
C THR A 409 -26.89 -18.62 33.63
N ILE A 410 -27.55 -17.46 33.59
CA ILE A 410 -27.46 -16.54 32.43
C ILE A 410 -26.21 -15.68 32.64
N ALA A 411 -25.10 -16.16 32.07
CA ALA A 411 -23.85 -15.41 31.91
C ALA A 411 -23.58 -15.24 30.40
N ILE A 412 -22.99 -14.10 30.04
CA ILE A 412 -22.60 -13.77 28.67
C ILE A 412 -21.10 -13.61 28.63
N ASP A 413 -20.49 -14.12 27.57
CA ASP A 413 -19.09 -13.89 27.25
C ASP A 413 -18.90 -13.60 25.76
N GLY A 414 -17.77 -12.99 25.40
CA GLY A 414 -17.38 -12.75 24.03
C GLY A 414 -16.88 -14.04 23.39
N VAL A 415 -17.38 -14.36 22.21
CA VAL A 415 -16.89 -15.44 21.36
C VAL A 415 -16.45 -14.89 20.02
N GLU A 416 -15.53 -15.59 19.36
CA GLU A 416 -14.97 -15.20 18.08
C GLU A 416 -15.26 -16.26 17.02
N MET A 417 -15.75 -15.84 15.86
CA MET A 417 -15.78 -16.64 14.63
C MET A 417 -14.66 -16.16 13.71
N THR A 418 -13.78 -17.08 13.31
CA THR A 418 -12.55 -16.73 12.57
C THR A 418 -12.46 -17.49 11.26
N PHE A 419 -12.23 -16.75 10.19
CA PHE A 419 -11.83 -17.24 8.88
C PHE A 419 -10.37 -16.87 8.62
N LYS A 420 -9.52 -17.82 8.23
CA LYS A 420 -8.13 -17.58 7.82
C LYS A 420 -7.91 -18.07 6.41
N TYR A 421 -7.22 -17.29 5.60
CA TYR A 421 -6.96 -17.63 4.19
C TYR A 421 -6.27 -18.98 4.03
N LYS A 422 -5.22 -19.21 4.82
CA LYS A 422 -4.43 -20.45 4.79
C LYS A 422 -5.23 -21.73 5.08
N ASP A 423 -6.41 -21.62 5.71
CA ASP A 423 -7.24 -22.77 6.05
C ASP A 423 -8.14 -23.20 4.87
N TYR A 424 -8.36 -22.31 3.89
CA TYR A 424 -9.29 -22.53 2.77
C TYR A 424 -8.64 -22.41 1.39
N PHE A 425 -7.56 -21.63 1.26
CA PHE A 425 -6.89 -21.35 0.00
C PHE A 425 -5.41 -21.77 0.07
N HIS A 426 -4.94 -22.45 -0.97
CA HIS A 426 -3.55 -22.85 -1.14
C HIS A 426 -2.78 -21.79 -1.93
N VAL A 427 -2.83 -20.54 -1.46
CA VAL A 427 -2.13 -19.42 -2.10
C VAL A 427 -0.85 -19.19 -1.32
N ALA A 428 0.31 -19.21 -1.98
CA ALA A 428 1.53 -18.86 -1.28
C ALA A 428 1.59 -17.34 -1.04
N PRO A 429 2.29 -16.89 0.01
CA PRO A 429 2.42 -15.48 0.32
C PRO A 429 2.95 -14.70 -0.89
N SER A 430 2.21 -13.68 -1.31
CA SER A 430 2.60 -12.69 -2.31
C SER A 430 2.82 -11.35 -1.59
N ASN A 431 3.79 -10.57 -2.05
CA ASN A 431 4.06 -9.24 -1.53
C ASN A 431 3.16 -8.16 -2.19
N GLY A 432 2.23 -8.58 -3.05
CA GLY A 432 1.30 -7.75 -3.82
C GLY A 432 1.84 -7.32 -5.20
N TYR A 433 3.14 -7.41 -5.46
CA TYR A 433 3.70 -6.97 -6.74
C TYR A 433 3.29 -7.88 -7.89
N GLU A 434 3.13 -9.19 -7.66
CA GLU A 434 2.69 -10.13 -8.71
C GLU A 434 1.36 -9.67 -9.31
N THR A 435 0.36 -9.41 -8.46
CA THR A 435 -0.96 -8.96 -8.89
C THR A 435 -0.89 -7.61 -9.58
N LEU A 436 -0.17 -6.64 -9.02
CA LEU A 436 -0.05 -5.31 -9.62
C LEU A 436 0.65 -5.36 -11.00
N LEU A 437 1.72 -6.15 -11.14
CA LEU A 437 2.40 -6.27 -12.43
C LEU A 437 1.52 -6.97 -13.47
N HIS A 438 0.77 -7.99 -13.09
CA HIS A 438 -0.20 -8.65 -13.97
C HIS A 438 -1.30 -7.67 -14.41
N ASP A 439 -1.91 -6.94 -13.48
CA ASP A 439 -2.92 -5.90 -13.75
C ASP A 439 -2.40 -4.83 -14.71
N CYS A 440 -1.15 -4.38 -14.51
CA CYS A 440 -0.47 -3.46 -15.44
C CYS A 440 -0.37 -4.01 -16.86
N MET A 441 -0.19 -5.33 -17.03
CA MET A 441 -0.04 -5.96 -18.35
C MET A 441 -1.40 -6.26 -19.02
N ILE A 442 -2.46 -6.50 -18.26
CA ILE A 442 -3.82 -6.67 -18.81
C ILE A 442 -4.59 -5.35 -18.95
N GLY A 443 -4.09 -4.27 -18.35
CA GLY A 443 -4.70 -2.94 -18.45
C GLY A 443 -5.73 -2.63 -17.37
N ASP A 444 -5.79 -3.45 -16.31
CA ASP A 444 -6.67 -3.18 -15.18
C ASP A 444 -6.02 -2.17 -14.24
N ASN A 445 -6.70 -1.04 -13.99
CA ASN A 445 -6.22 -0.01 -13.08
C ASN A 445 -7.07 0.14 -11.80
N ILE A 446 -7.91 -0.85 -11.43
CA ILE A 446 -8.68 -0.85 -10.17
C ILE A 446 -7.77 -0.66 -8.95
N LEU A 447 -6.63 -1.36 -8.92
CA LEU A 447 -5.71 -1.40 -7.77
C LEU A 447 -4.67 -0.26 -7.75
N PHE A 448 -4.81 0.75 -8.61
CA PHE A 448 -3.83 1.83 -8.72
C PHE A 448 -4.41 3.17 -8.30
N GLN A 449 -3.56 4.03 -7.75
CA GLN A 449 -4.01 5.35 -7.33
C GLN A 449 -4.23 6.27 -8.55
N ARG A 450 -5.41 6.91 -8.59
CA ARG A 450 -5.74 7.97 -9.54
C ARG A 450 -5.28 9.32 -9.00
N ALA A 451 -4.97 10.26 -9.89
CA ALA A 451 -4.46 11.60 -9.55
C ALA A 451 -5.26 12.29 -8.41
N ASP A 452 -6.58 12.31 -8.54
CA ASP A 452 -7.51 12.91 -7.58
C ASP A 452 -7.49 12.22 -6.21
N GLY A 453 -7.37 10.89 -6.18
CA GLY A 453 -7.22 10.12 -4.93
C GLY A 453 -5.91 10.43 -4.21
N VAL A 454 -4.79 10.52 -4.94
CA VAL A 454 -3.47 10.89 -4.38
C VAL A 454 -3.52 12.30 -3.78
N GLU A 455 -4.07 13.25 -4.53
CA GLU A 455 -4.18 14.64 -4.08
C GLU A 455 -5.13 14.80 -2.91
N ALA A 456 -6.25 14.07 -2.89
CA ALA A 456 -7.17 14.07 -1.76
C ALA A 456 -6.51 13.52 -0.48
N GLY A 457 -5.68 12.48 -0.61
CA GLY A 457 -4.88 11.95 0.49
C GLY A 457 -3.88 12.97 1.03
N TRP A 458 -3.10 13.61 0.16
CA TRP A 458 -2.18 14.67 0.58
C TRP A 458 -2.90 15.87 1.20
N ARG A 459 -4.04 16.30 0.64
CA ARG A 459 -4.86 17.39 1.19
C ARG A 459 -5.32 17.10 2.62
N ALA A 460 -5.67 15.85 2.92
CA ALA A 460 -6.09 15.44 4.26
C ALA A 460 -4.92 15.38 5.26
N VAL A 461 -3.71 15.04 4.82
CA VAL A 461 -2.52 14.93 5.70
C VAL A 461 -1.77 16.26 5.86
N GLN A 462 -1.83 17.16 4.88
CA GLN A 462 -1.08 18.42 4.86
C GLN A 462 -1.20 19.25 6.16
N PRO A 463 -2.40 19.45 6.75
CA PRO A 463 -2.52 20.24 7.99
C PRO A 463 -1.74 19.66 9.17
N PHE A 464 -1.64 18.34 9.27
CA PHE A 464 -0.86 17.67 10.32
C PHE A 464 0.65 17.88 10.11
N LEU A 465 1.12 17.79 8.87
CA LEU A 465 2.53 18.05 8.52
C LEU A 465 2.91 19.50 8.86
N ASP A 466 2.08 20.46 8.50
CA ASP A 466 2.33 21.87 8.74
C ASP A 466 2.31 22.19 10.25
N ALA A 467 1.31 21.68 10.97
CA ALA A 467 1.18 21.88 12.41
C ALA A 467 2.38 21.29 13.19
N TRP A 468 2.82 20.08 12.83
CA TRP A 468 3.97 19.43 13.45
C TRP A 468 5.29 20.13 13.12
N LYS A 469 5.43 20.64 11.89
CA LYS A 469 6.58 21.45 11.50
C LYS A 469 6.65 22.75 12.29
N ASN A 470 5.53 23.46 12.44
CA ASN A 470 5.44 24.70 13.22
C ASN A 470 5.71 24.48 14.70
N ALA A 471 5.26 23.35 15.25
CA ALA A 471 5.49 22.99 16.65
C ALA A 471 6.96 22.63 16.96
N GLY A 472 7.79 22.32 15.96
CA GLY A 472 9.19 21.94 16.16
C GLY A 472 9.33 20.68 17.02
N ALA A 473 10.06 20.73 18.14
CA ALA A 473 10.15 19.62 19.09
C ALA A 473 8.95 19.54 20.07
N LYS A 474 8.11 20.58 20.13
CA LYS A 474 6.97 20.62 21.07
C LYS A 474 5.95 19.54 20.69
N GLY A 475 5.53 18.77 21.68
CA GLY A 475 4.53 17.70 21.50
C GLY A 475 5.08 16.44 20.81
N LEU A 476 6.38 16.39 20.48
CA LEU A 476 7.02 15.15 20.06
C LEU A 476 7.18 14.24 21.29
N GLN A 477 6.45 13.13 21.30
CA GLN A 477 6.55 12.15 22.37
C GLN A 477 7.69 11.16 22.11
N THR A 478 7.97 10.33 23.11
CA THR A 478 8.93 9.22 23.00
C THR A 478 8.26 7.92 23.40
N TYR A 479 8.69 6.81 22.81
CA TYR A 479 8.27 5.48 23.21
C TYR A 479 9.45 4.52 23.16
N ARG A 480 9.47 3.53 24.05
CA ARG A 480 10.58 2.56 24.07
C ARG A 480 10.44 1.59 22.90
N ALA A 481 11.53 1.30 22.17
CA ALA A 481 11.51 0.24 21.17
C ALA A 481 11.06 -1.11 21.79
N GLY A 482 10.10 -1.77 21.15
CA GLY A 482 9.42 -2.98 21.65
C GLY A 482 8.10 -2.73 22.39
N SER A 483 7.72 -1.46 22.64
CA SER A 483 6.40 -1.11 23.18
C SER A 483 5.31 -1.05 22.09
N GLU A 484 4.07 -0.75 22.47
CA GLU A 484 2.93 -0.54 21.56
C GLU A 484 2.81 0.92 21.05
N GLY A 485 3.77 1.78 21.40
CA GLY A 485 3.77 3.21 21.07
C GLY A 485 3.69 4.11 22.32
N PRO A 486 3.50 5.42 22.14
CA PRO A 486 3.38 6.39 23.23
C PRO A 486 2.01 6.31 23.92
N GLU A 487 1.96 6.56 25.23
CA GLU A 487 0.69 6.61 26.00
C GLU A 487 -0.29 7.65 25.45
N ASP A 488 0.20 8.73 24.84
CA ASP A 488 -0.64 9.76 24.26
C ASP A 488 -1.49 9.25 23.09
N ALA A 489 -1.05 8.17 22.40
CA ALA A 489 -1.86 7.51 21.40
C ALA A 489 -3.10 6.83 22.00
N ASP A 490 -3.01 6.32 23.24
CA ASP A 490 -4.19 5.80 23.97
C ASP A 490 -5.11 6.94 24.41
N LYS A 491 -4.52 8.02 24.95
CA LYS A 491 -5.27 9.22 25.38
C LYS A 491 -6.09 9.83 24.24
N LEU A 492 -5.59 9.76 23.01
CA LEU A 492 -6.29 10.22 21.80
C LEU A 492 -7.69 9.59 21.66
N LEU A 493 -7.83 8.29 21.98
CA LEU A 493 -9.11 7.57 21.93
C LEU A 493 -9.89 7.72 23.24
N SER A 494 -9.19 7.72 24.39
CA SER A 494 -9.84 7.81 25.70
C SER A 494 -10.60 9.13 25.90
N ARG A 495 -10.19 10.21 25.23
CA ARG A 495 -10.97 11.48 25.19
C ARG A 495 -12.41 11.26 24.71
N ASP A 496 -12.61 10.32 23.80
CA ASP A 496 -13.93 9.98 23.26
C ASP A 496 -14.57 8.77 23.96
N GLY A 497 -14.01 8.32 25.10
CA GLY A 497 -14.47 7.13 25.82
C GLY A 497 -14.15 5.81 25.12
N ARG A 498 -13.15 5.78 24.25
CA ARG A 498 -12.74 4.63 23.43
C ARG A 498 -11.33 4.18 23.78
N ASN A 499 -10.95 2.98 23.38
CA ASN A 499 -9.60 2.44 23.53
C ASN A 499 -9.19 1.71 22.24
N TRP A 500 -7.88 1.61 22.00
CA TRP A 500 -7.38 0.75 20.94
C TRP A 500 -7.77 -0.70 21.21
N ARG A 501 -8.04 -1.43 20.14
CA ARG A 501 -8.25 -2.87 20.24
C ARG A 501 -6.96 -3.52 20.74
N GLU A 502 -7.06 -4.26 21.84
CA GLU A 502 -5.97 -5.11 22.28
C GLU A 502 -5.75 -6.23 21.26
N PRO A 503 -4.50 -6.51 20.86
CA PRO A 503 -4.22 -7.66 20.00
C PRO A 503 -4.65 -8.94 20.72
N GLY A 504 -5.30 -9.83 19.96
CA GLY A 504 -5.82 -11.11 20.46
C GLY A 504 -4.84 -12.25 20.22
#